data_AF-A0AAU6G1L4-F1
#
_entry.id   AF-A0AAU6G1L4-F1
#
_cell.length_a   1.000
_cell.length_b   1.000
_cell.length_c   1.000
_cell.angle_alpha   90.00
_cell.angle_beta   90.00
_cell.angle_gamma   90.00
#
_symmetry.space_group_name_H-M   'P 1'
#
loop_
_entity.id
_entity.type
_entity.pdbx_description
1 polymer ?
#
loop_
_entity_poly.entity_id
_entity_poly.type
_entity_poly.pdbx_seq_one_letter_code
_entity_poly.pdbx_strand_id
1 'polypeptide(L)'
;MTGWLTRHPTALSEDDRAGLKDVLARCPELDKAAGHVRDFGEILTGRLGSTLPAWIDAVDASQLPGLTGFALHLLRDLDAVAAGLTLDWSSGSIEGAVNRIKKIKRQLYGRAGFELLRKMILLQ
;
A
#
# COMPACT_ATOMS: atom_id res chain seq x y z
N MET A 1 -4.18 -11.64 -11.80
CA MET A 1 -4.64 -12.18 -10.50
C MET A 1 -4.43 -11.18 -9.35
N THR A 2 -3.21 -10.70 -9.08
CA THR A 2 -2.96 -9.70 -8.00
C THR A 2 -3.79 -8.42 -8.15
N GLY A 3 -3.94 -7.91 -9.37
CA GLY A 3 -4.79 -6.74 -9.65
C GLY A 3 -6.28 -6.93 -9.39
N TRP A 4 -6.78 -8.18 -9.30
CA TRP A 4 -8.17 -8.46 -8.89
C TRP A 4 -8.31 -8.45 -7.37
N LEU A 5 -7.26 -8.82 -6.64
CA LEU A 5 -7.23 -8.84 -5.17
C LEU A 5 -7.12 -7.45 -4.57
N THR A 6 -6.35 -6.56 -5.21
CA THR A 6 -6.07 -5.21 -4.70
C THR A 6 -7.03 -4.14 -5.23
N ARG A 7 -7.98 -4.50 -6.09
CA ARG A 7 -8.99 -3.58 -6.62
C ARG A 7 -10.23 -3.61 -5.73
N HIS A 8 -10.83 -2.45 -5.50
CA HIS A 8 -12.09 -2.38 -4.76
C HIS A 8 -13.16 -3.28 -5.42
N PRO A 9 -13.90 -4.10 -4.66
CA PRO A 9 -14.82 -5.10 -5.23
C PRO A 9 -15.85 -4.52 -6.21
N THR A 10 -16.29 -3.28 -5.99
CA THR A 10 -17.26 -2.61 -6.87
C THR A 10 -16.69 -2.25 -8.24
N ALA A 11 -15.37 -2.19 -8.39
CA ALA A 11 -14.69 -1.85 -9.65
C ALA A 11 -14.26 -3.10 -10.46
N LEU A 12 -14.66 -4.30 -10.03
CA LEU A 12 -14.49 -5.54 -10.79
C LEU A 12 -15.73 -5.77 -11.67
N SER A 13 -15.49 -6.14 -12.93
CA SER A 13 -16.56 -6.61 -13.83
C SER A 13 -17.16 -7.92 -13.32
N GLU A 14 -18.33 -8.32 -13.83
CA GLU A 14 -18.95 -9.59 -13.46
C GLU A 14 -18.06 -10.79 -13.82
N ASP A 15 -17.41 -10.74 -14.99
CA ASP A 15 -16.45 -11.77 -15.44
C ASP A 15 -15.21 -11.84 -14.53
N ASP A 16 -14.66 -10.69 -14.11
CA ASP A 16 -13.53 -10.63 -13.18
C ASP A 16 -13.92 -11.22 -11.81
N ARG A 17 -15.15 -10.97 -11.33
CA ARG A 17 -15.65 -11.51 -10.06
C ARG A 17 -15.84 -13.02 -10.13
N ALA A 18 -16.39 -13.53 -11.23
CA ALA A 18 -16.55 -14.96 -11.45
C ALA A 18 -15.18 -15.65 -11.52
N GLY A 19 -14.25 -15.10 -12.31
CA GLY A 19 -12.89 -15.62 -12.41
C GLY A 19 -12.14 -15.58 -11.07
N LEU A 20 -12.30 -14.51 -10.29
CA LEU A 20 -11.72 -14.42 -8.95
C LEU A 20 -12.30 -15.48 -8.02
N LYS A 21 -13.64 -15.66 -8.00
CA LYS A 21 -14.31 -16.66 -7.17
C LYS A 21 -13.80 -18.07 -7.46
N ASP A 22 -13.66 -18.42 -8.74
CA ASP A 22 -13.16 -19.74 -9.14
C ASP A 22 -11.70 -19.98 -8.71
N VAL A 23 -10.87 -18.95 -8.75
CA VAL A 23 -9.48 -19.02 -8.29
C VAL A 23 -9.40 -19.17 -6.77
N LEU A 24 -10.19 -18.41 -6.01
CA LEU A 24 -10.21 -18.48 -4.55
C LEU A 24 -10.75 -19.83 -4.05
N ALA A 25 -11.76 -20.39 -4.74
CA ALA A 25 -12.29 -21.72 -4.42
C ALA A 25 -11.26 -22.85 -4.54
N ARG A 26 -10.19 -22.65 -5.33
CA ARG A 26 -9.13 -23.64 -5.57
C ARG A 26 -7.98 -23.56 -4.55
N CYS A 27 -7.86 -22.47 -3.80
CA CYS A 27 -6.77 -22.27 -2.83
C CYS A 27 -7.29 -21.53 -1.60
N PRO A 28 -7.64 -22.25 -0.51
CA PRO A 28 -8.14 -21.66 0.73
C PRO A 28 -7.19 -20.64 1.36
N GLU A 29 -5.87 -20.83 1.20
CA GLU A 29 -4.85 -19.88 1.66
C GLU A 29 -4.94 -18.56 0.91
N LEU A 30 -5.20 -18.62 -0.40
CA LEU A 30 -5.38 -17.43 -1.23
C LEU A 30 -6.71 -16.72 -0.92
N ASP A 31 -7.77 -17.47 -0.60
CA ASP A 31 -9.04 -16.91 -0.15
C ASP A 31 -8.90 -16.14 1.17
N LYS A 32 -8.19 -16.71 2.15
CA LYS A 32 -7.84 -16.01 3.40
C LYS A 32 -7.00 -14.76 3.13
N ALA A 33 -5.98 -14.87 2.29
CA ALA A 33 -5.16 -13.72 1.91
C ALA A 33 -5.99 -12.61 1.25
N ALA A 34 -6.94 -12.99 0.38
CA ALA A 34 -7.85 -12.06 -0.27
C ALA A 34 -8.75 -11.33 0.73
N GLY A 35 -9.25 -12.03 1.75
CA GLY A 35 -9.98 -11.44 2.87
C GLY A 35 -9.16 -10.36 3.57
N HIS A 36 -7.97 -10.72 4.06
CA HIS A 36 -7.12 -9.76 4.77
C HIS A 36 -6.70 -8.55 3.94
N VAL A 37 -6.45 -8.73 2.63
CA VAL A 37 -6.13 -7.61 1.71
C VAL A 37 -7.32 -6.67 1.56
N ARG A 38 -8.55 -7.21 1.50
CA ARG A 38 -9.77 -6.39 1.43
C ARG A 38 -9.99 -5.62 2.73
N ASP A 39 -9.90 -6.30 3.87
CA ASP A 39 -10.06 -5.68 5.20
C ASP A 39 -9.06 -4.53 5.37
N PHE A 40 -7.80 -4.73 4.98
CA PHE A 40 -6.79 -3.68 5.01
C PHE A 40 -7.11 -2.51 4.07
N GLY A 41 -7.68 -2.81 2.89
CA GLY A 41 -8.17 -1.80 1.95
C GLY A 41 -9.31 -0.96 2.52
N GLU A 42 -10.21 -1.55 3.32
CA GLU A 42 -11.26 -0.81 4.03
C GLU A 42 -10.68 0.08 5.12
N ILE A 43 -9.67 -0.39 5.87
CA ILE A 43 -8.96 0.43 6.87
C ILE A 43 -8.30 1.65 6.20
N LEU A 44 -7.63 1.44 5.07
CA LEU A 44 -6.98 2.48 4.27
C LEU A 44 -7.97 3.52 3.75
N THR A 45 -9.07 3.07 3.14
CA THR A 45 -10.03 3.97 2.48
C THR A 45 -11.00 4.64 3.46
N GLY A 46 -11.36 3.95 4.55
CA GLY A 46 -12.23 4.44 5.62
C GLY A 46 -11.50 5.22 6.72
N ARG A 47 -10.17 5.34 6.64
CA ARG A 47 -9.31 5.95 7.67
C ARG A 47 -9.54 5.36 9.07
N LEU A 48 -9.64 4.04 9.15
CA LEU A 48 -9.96 3.30 10.37
C LEU A 48 -8.72 2.85 11.13
N GLY A 49 -7.68 3.67 11.25
CA GLY A 49 -6.41 3.30 11.90
C GLY A 49 -6.54 2.66 13.30
N SER A 50 -7.61 2.93 14.04
CA SER A 50 -7.90 2.29 15.33
C SER A 50 -8.18 0.77 15.25
N THR A 51 -8.60 0.24 14.09
CA THR A 51 -8.86 -1.18 13.89
C THR A 51 -7.62 -1.96 13.41
N LEU A 52 -6.52 -1.25 13.12
CA LEU A 52 -5.27 -1.86 12.65
C LEU A 52 -4.73 -2.96 13.57
N PRO A 53 -4.71 -2.81 14.92
CA PRO A 53 -4.21 -3.87 15.80
C PRO A 53 -5.01 -5.17 15.67
N ALA A 54 -6.34 -5.09 15.64
CA ALA A 54 -7.20 -6.26 15.48
C ALA A 54 -6.99 -6.95 14.12
N TRP A 55 -6.72 -6.17 13.07
CA TRP A 55 -6.37 -6.72 11.76
C TRP A 55 -5.00 -7.43 11.79
N ILE A 56 -4.00 -6.88 12.48
CA ILE A 56 -2.68 -7.52 12.66
C ILE A 56 -2.84 -8.88 13.37
N ASP A 57 -3.62 -8.93 14.46
CA ASP A 57 -3.89 -10.17 15.20
C ASP A 57 -4.57 -11.23 14.31
N ALA A 58 -5.55 -10.81 13.50
CA ALA A 58 -6.24 -11.70 12.58
C ALA A 58 -5.30 -12.26 11.48
N VAL A 59 -4.40 -11.43 10.96
CA VAL A 59 -3.39 -11.84 9.97
C VAL A 59 -2.36 -12.77 10.58
N ASP A 60 -1.90 -12.52 11.81
CA ASP A 60 -0.96 -13.39 12.50
C ASP A 60 -1.58 -14.78 12.76
N ALA A 61 -2.83 -14.82 13.23
CA ALA A 61 -3.58 -16.06 13.42
C ALA A 61 -3.78 -16.88 12.14
N SER A 62 -3.77 -16.23 10.97
CA SER A 62 -3.91 -16.91 9.66
C SER A 62 -2.67 -17.70 9.25
N GLN A 63 -1.51 -17.43 9.87
CA GLN A 63 -0.22 -18.09 9.63
C GLN A 63 0.20 -18.10 8.15
N LEU A 64 -0.12 -17.04 7.42
CA LEU A 64 0.28 -16.84 6.02
C LEU A 64 1.64 -16.13 5.98
N PRO A 65 2.78 -16.81 5.70
CA PRO A 65 4.11 -16.28 6.00
C PRO A 65 4.42 -14.91 5.39
N GLY A 66 3.98 -14.68 4.15
CA GLY A 66 4.17 -13.39 3.48
C GLY A 66 3.37 -12.24 4.09
N LEU A 67 2.16 -12.52 4.58
CA LEU A 67 1.26 -11.50 5.12
C LEU A 67 1.48 -11.28 6.62
N THR A 68 1.72 -12.36 7.37
CA THR A 68 2.14 -12.32 8.78
C THR A 68 3.41 -11.50 8.95
N GLY A 69 4.43 -11.74 8.11
CA GLY A 69 5.65 -10.94 8.12
C GLY A 69 5.37 -9.44 7.93
N PHE A 70 4.51 -9.09 6.97
CA PHE A 70 4.12 -7.70 6.73
C PHE A 70 3.40 -7.08 7.94
N ALA A 71 2.37 -7.75 8.48
CA ALA A 71 1.57 -7.25 9.59
C ALA A 71 2.41 -7.03 10.85
N LEU A 72 3.28 -7.98 11.19
CA LEU A 72 4.17 -7.85 12.35
C LEU A 72 5.20 -6.73 12.19
N HIS A 73 5.64 -6.41 10.97
CA HIS A 73 6.54 -5.27 10.76
C HIS A 73 5.86 -3.92 11.03
N LEU A 74 4.54 -3.80 10.85
CA LEU A 74 3.80 -2.57 11.16
C LEU A 74 3.83 -2.23 12.65
N LEU A 75 3.98 -3.23 13.53
CA LEU A 75 4.05 -3.03 14.98
C LEU A 75 5.25 -2.16 15.40
N ARG A 76 6.32 -2.11 14.59
CA ARG A 76 7.51 -1.30 14.90
C ARG A 76 7.23 0.20 14.96
N ASP A 77 6.29 0.64 14.14
CA ASP A 77 5.91 2.06 13.99
C ASP A 77 4.39 2.20 14.10
N LEU A 78 3.74 1.40 14.95
CA LEU A 78 2.28 1.26 15.02
C LEU A 78 1.56 2.61 15.12
N ASP A 79 2.03 3.51 15.99
CA ASP A 79 1.43 4.83 16.18
C ASP A 79 1.50 5.68 14.91
N ALA A 80 2.64 5.64 14.19
CA ALA A 80 2.82 6.39 12.96
C ALA A 80 1.96 5.81 11.82
N VAL A 81 1.88 4.47 11.73
CA VAL A 81 1.02 3.80 10.75
C VAL A 81 -0.45 4.08 11.05
N ALA A 82 -0.89 3.93 12.30
CA ALA A 82 -2.26 4.23 12.71
C ALA A 82 -2.62 5.69 12.43
N ALA A 83 -1.73 6.65 12.74
CA ALA A 83 -1.92 8.05 12.40
C ALA A 83 -2.03 8.27 10.89
N GLY A 84 -1.20 7.63 10.08
CA GLY A 84 -1.28 7.67 8.62
C GLY A 84 -2.58 7.06 8.06
N LEU A 85 -3.17 6.12 8.79
CA LEU A 85 -4.47 5.50 8.50
C LEU A 85 -5.66 6.20 9.17
N THR A 86 -5.47 7.36 9.80
CA THR A 86 -6.57 8.08 10.48
C THR A 86 -6.63 9.54 10.06
N LEU A 87 -5.48 10.21 9.96
CA LEU A 87 -5.41 11.62 9.66
C LEU A 87 -5.65 11.91 8.18
N ASP A 88 -6.18 13.10 7.87
CA ASP A 88 -6.38 13.54 6.48
C ASP A 88 -5.09 13.90 5.75
N TRP A 89 -3.98 14.01 6.48
CA TRP A 89 -2.67 14.37 5.94
C TRP A 89 -2.05 13.21 5.17
N SER A 90 -1.45 13.51 4.01
CA SER A 90 -0.66 12.54 3.24
C SER A 90 0.71 13.12 2.88
N SER A 91 1.71 12.25 2.77
CA SER A 91 3.03 12.58 2.24
C SER A 91 3.03 12.77 0.71
N GLY A 92 1.89 12.63 0.02
CA GLY A 92 1.83 12.56 -1.43
C GLY A 92 2.44 13.75 -2.16
N SER A 93 2.17 14.98 -1.71
CA SER A 93 2.77 16.18 -2.30
C SER A 93 4.30 16.23 -2.09
N ILE A 94 4.76 15.79 -0.91
CA ILE A 94 6.18 15.75 -0.55
C ILE A 94 6.89 14.67 -1.37
N GLU A 95 6.30 13.48 -1.50
CA GLU A 95 6.79 12.39 -2.33
C GLU A 95 6.83 12.77 -3.81
N GLY A 96 5.83 13.50 -4.30
CA GLY A 96 5.81 14.07 -5.64
C GLY A 96 6.99 15.01 -5.89
N ALA A 97 7.26 15.92 -4.95
CA ALA A 97 8.42 16.81 -5.01
C ALA A 97 9.75 16.03 -4.99
N VAL A 98 9.89 15.05 -4.09
CA VAL A 98 11.06 14.17 -4.01
C VAL A 98 11.27 13.39 -5.32
N ASN A 99 10.20 12.88 -5.92
CA ASN A 99 10.24 12.16 -7.19
C ASN A 99 10.65 13.07 -8.35
N ARG A 100 10.15 14.31 -8.40
CA ARG A 100 10.61 15.32 -9.37
C ARG A 100 12.11 15.59 -9.23
N ILE A 101 12.59 15.78 -8.00
CA ILE A 101 14.03 16.00 -7.73
C ILE A 101 14.86 14.79 -8.17
N LYS A 102 14.43 13.57 -7.80
CA LYS A 102 15.09 12.33 -8.22
C LYS A 102 15.11 12.19 -9.75
N LYS A 103 14.05 12.57 -10.45
CA LYS A 103 13.98 12.58 -11.91
C LYS A 103 15.01 13.53 -12.51
N ILE A 104 15.07 14.79 -12.05
CA ILE A 104 16.06 15.78 -12.51
C ILE A 104 17.49 15.26 -12.25
N LYS A 105 17.76 14.72 -11.07
CA LYS A 105 19.07 14.14 -10.75
C LYS A 105 19.45 12.97 -11.68
N ARG A 106 18.49 12.11 -12.04
CA ARG A 106 18.69 11.02 -13.01
C ARG A 106 18.94 11.53 -14.43
N GLN A 107 18.25 12.59 -14.87
CA GLN A 107 18.52 13.25 -16.16
C GLN A 107 19.96 13.80 -16.22
N LEU A 108 20.53 14.18 -15.07
CA LEU A 108 21.91 14.65 -14.94
C LEU A 108 22.90 13.52 -14.60
N TYR A 109 22.53 12.26 -14.89
CA TYR A 109 23.33 11.05 -14.65
C TYR A 109 23.83 10.88 -13.21
N GLY A 110 23.12 11.47 -12.24
CA GLY A 110 23.49 11.44 -10.83
C GLY A 110 24.69 12.31 -10.44
N ARG A 111 25.31 13.03 -11.40
CA ARG A 111 26.54 13.81 -11.20
C ARG A 111 26.29 15.25 -10.76
N ALA A 112 25.03 15.68 -10.73
CA ALA A 112 24.69 17.04 -10.31
C ALA A 112 24.83 17.21 -8.80
N GLY A 113 25.71 18.13 -8.40
CA GLY A 113 25.78 18.67 -7.05
C GLY A 113 24.59 19.59 -6.73
N PHE A 114 24.51 20.06 -5.48
CA PHE A 114 23.38 20.84 -4.99
C PHE A 114 23.09 22.09 -5.83
N GLU A 115 24.12 22.88 -6.17
CA GLU A 115 23.95 24.12 -6.94
C GLU A 115 23.33 23.88 -8.34
N LEU A 116 23.77 22.83 -9.03
CA LEU A 116 23.24 22.48 -10.35
C LEU A 116 21.81 21.95 -10.25
N LEU A 117 21.51 21.13 -9.24
CA LEU A 117 20.15 20.65 -8.97
C LEU A 117 19.21 21.82 -8.64
N ARG A 118 19.64 22.75 -7.78
CA ARG A 118 18.85 23.92 -7.39
C ARG A 118 18.50 24.77 -8.61
N LYS A 119 19.48 25.07 -9.49
CA LYS A 119 19.24 25.82 -10.74
C LYS A 119 18.23 25.10 -11.63
N MET A 120 18.40 23.80 -11.86
CA MET A 120 17.50 23.01 -12.70
C MET A 120 16.07 22.91 -12.13
N ILE A 121 15.92 22.88 -10.80
CA ILE A 121 14.62 22.83 -10.13
C ILE A 121 13.86 24.15 -10.25
N LEU A 122 14.56 25.29 -10.16
CA LEU A 122 14.00 26.65 -10.19
C LEU A 122 13.73 27.17 -11.62
N LEU A 123 14.41 26.62 -12.63
CA LEU A 123 14.27 27.01 -14.03
C LEU A 123 13.22 26.20 -14.81
N GLN A 124 12.61 25.19 -14.18
CA GLN A 124 11.59 24.31 -14.77
C GLN A 124 10.20 24.56 -14.21
#